data_AF-A0A7V4YQ39-F1
#
_entry.id   AF-A0A7V4YQ39-F1
#
_cell.length_a   1.000
_cell.length_b   1.000
_cell.length_c   1.000
_cell.angle_alpha   90.00
_cell.angle_beta   90.00
_cell.angle_gamma   90.00
#
_symmetry.space_group_name_H-M   'P 1'
#
loop_
_entity.id
_entity.type
_entity.pdbx_description
1 polymer ?
#
loop_
_entity_poly.entity_id
_entity_poly.type
_entity_poly.pdbx_seq_one_letter_code
_entity_poly.pdbx_strand_id
1 'polypeptide(L)'
;MLIERMLYKQIEPFINSPQAIIITGMRRVGKTSLLRFIFDRIESSNKLFLDLENPANQKYFEIEDYERIKLELQVLGLDFSKRAFLFLDEIHLVKSIPSVVKYLIDHYNV
;
A
#
# COMPACT_ATOMS: atom_id res chain seq x y z
N MET A 1 23.80 -3.19 9.85
CA MET A 1 23.83 -4.14 8.72
C MET A 1 22.39 -4.56 8.45
N LEU A 2 21.78 -4.08 7.34
CA LEU A 2 20.45 -4.52 6.91
C LEU A 2 20.62 -5.88 6.23
N ILE A 3 20.17 -6.96 6.88
CA ILE A 3 20.12 -8.28 6.24
C ILE A 3 18.96 -8.24 5.25
N GLU A 4 19.28 -8.30 3.95
CA GLU A 4 18.30 -8.40 2.89
C GLU A 4 17.46 -9.67 3.15
N ARG A 5 16.18 -9.47 3.49
CA ARG A 5 15.27 -10.57 3.83
C ARG A 5 15.10 -11.45 2.60
N MET A 6 15.18 -12.78 2.75
CA MET A 6 14.91 -13.71 1.63
C MET A 6 13.56 -13.43 0.95
N LEU A 7 12.58 -12.95 1.72
CA LEU A 7 11.26 -12.58 1.22
C LEU A 7 11.30 -11.39 0.24
N TYR A 8 12.24 -10.44 0.40
CA TYR A 8 12.38 -9.32 -0.54
C TYR A 8 12.69 -9.83 -1.95
N LYS A 9 13.61 -10.80 -2.08
CA LYS A 9 13.98 -11.40 -3.38
C LYS A 9 12.80 -12.11 -4.07
N GLN A 10 11.79 -12.52 -3.30
CA GLN A 10 10.56 -13.10 -3.85
C GLN A 10 9.56 -12.03 -4.26
N ILE A 11 9.54 -10.88 -3.59
CA ILE A 11 8.62 -9.77 -3.85
C ILE A 11 9.12 -8.90 -5.01
N GLU A 12 10.42 -8.65 -5.09
CA GLU A 12 11.05 -7.73 -6.05
C GLU A 12 10.60 -7.95 -7.51
N PRO A 13 10.53 -9.18 -8.04
CA PRO A 13 10.07 -9.41 -9.42
C PRO A 13 8.63 -8.97 -9.69
N PHE A 14 7.81 -8.88 -8.65
CA PHE A 14 6.38 -8.55 -8.74
C PHE A 14 6.06 -7.11 -8.38
N ILE A 15 7.04 -6.30 -7.95
CA ILE A 15 6.82 -4.89 -7.58
C ILE A 15 6.12 -4.10 -8.70
N ASN A 16 6.44 -4.44 -9.95
CA ASN A 16 5.84 -3.81 -11.13
C ASN A 16 4.67 -4.62 -11.73
N SER A 17 4.18 -5.65 -11.05
CA SER A 17 2.97 -6.38 -11.46
C SER A 17 1.72 -5.51 -11.22
N PRO A 18 0.63 -5.68 -11.98
CA PRO A 18 -0.67 -5.06 -11.68
C PRO A 18 -1.40 -5.70 -10.48
N GLN A 19 -0.80 -6.73 -9.86
CA GLN A 19 -1.42 -7.47 -8.77
C GLN A 19 -1.03 -6.89 -7.41
N ALA A 20 -1.99 -6.81 -6.48
CA ALA A 20 -1.71 -6.51 -5.09
C ALA A 20 -0.78 -7.57 -4.48
N ILE A 21 0.24 -7.12 -3.73
CA ILE A 21 1.13 -8.00 -2.96
C ILE A 21 0.66 -7.99 -1.50
N ILE A 22 0.19 -9.14 -1.02
CA ILE A 22 -0.27 -9.30 0.36
C ILE A 22 0.84 -9.97 1.18
N ILE A 23 1.31 -9.27 2.21
CA ILE A 23 2.31 -9.80 3.15
C ILE A 23 1.60 -10.21 4.45
N THR A 24 1.50 -11.52 4.67
CA THR A 24 0.91 -12.08 5.89
C THR A 24 1.99 -12.58 6.86
N GLY A 25 1.60 -12.82 8.11
CA GLY A 25 2.48 -13.39 9.13
C GLY A 25 2.15 -12.93 10.53
N MET A 26 2.75 -13.58 11.52
CA MET A 26 2.52 -13.30 12.94
C MET A 26 2.88 -11.85 13.33
N ARG A 27 2.35 -11.38 14.47
CA ARG A 27 2.72 -10.06 15.01
C ARG A 27 4.23 -10.04 15.34
N ARG A 28 4.89 -8.89 15.17
CA ARG A 28 6.32 -8.66 15.51
C ARG A 28 7.35 -9.48 14.72
N VAL A 29 7.00 -10.00 13.54
CA VAL A 29 7.98 -10.65 12.61
C VAL A 29 8.67 -9.66 11.65
N GLY A 30 8.44 -8.36 11.82
CA GLY A 30 9.02 -7.28 11.01
C GLY A 30 8.39 -7.09 9.63
N LYS A 31 7.07 -7.32 9.51
CA LYS A 31 6.31 -7.02 8.28
C LYS A 31 6.40 -5.54 7.92
N THR A 32 6.10 -4.65 8.88
CA THR A 32 6.27 -3.19 8.76
C THR A 32 7.67 -2.81 8.28
N SER A 33 8.71 -3.41 8.85
CA SER A 33 10.10 -3.17 8.45
C SER A 33 10.36 -3.58 7.00
N LEU A 34 9.77 -4.68 6.54
CA LEU A 34 9.86 -5.12 5.15
C LEU A 34 9.09 -4.17 4.21
N LEU A 35 7.87 -3.76 4.55
CA LEU A 35 7.10 -2.80 3.75
C LEU A 35 7.88 -1.46 3.62
N ARG A 36 8.41 -0.93 4.72
CA ARG A 36 9.26 0.28 4.72
C ARG A 36 10.50 0.11 3.85
N PHE A 37 11.19 -1.02 3.99
CA PHE A 37 12.37 -1.32 3.18
C PHE A 37 12.08 -1.36 1.69
N ILE A 38 10.94 -1.95 1.28
CA ILE A 38 10.51 -1.95 -0.11
C ILE A 38 10.16 -0.52 -0.55
N PHE A 39 9.36 0.20 0.25
CA PHE A 39 8.97 1.58 -0.02
C PHE A 39 10.18 2.48 -0.29
N ASP A 40 11.24 2.37 0.50
CA ASP A 40 12.45 3.18 0.35
C ASP A 40 13.22 2.87 -0.95
N ARG A 41 13.13 1.64 -1.47
CA ARG A 41 13.77 1.20 -2.71
C ARG A 41 12.99 1.51 -3.98
N ILE A 42 11.71 1.86 -3.87
CA ILE A 42 10.94 2.30 -5.04
C ILE A 42 11.46 3.65 -5.52
N GLU A 43 12.06 3.67 -6.71
CA GLU A 43 12.54 4.87 -7.42
C GLU A 43 11.39 5.63 -8.10
N SER A 44 10.32 5.89 -7.36
CA SER A 44 9.20 6.72 -7.79
C SER A 44 8.86 7.70 -6.68
N SER A 45 8.61 8.96 -7.02
CA SER A 45 8.03 9.92 -6.09
C SER A 45 6.52 9.71 -5.93
N ASN A 46 5.88 8.99 -6.83
CA ASN A 46 4.45 8.67 -6.79
C ASN A 46 4.17 7.44 -5.92
N LYS A 47 4.53 7.55 -4.64
CA LYS A 47 4.37 6.48 -3.66
C LYS A 47 3.84 7.03 -2.34
N LEU A 48 2.98 6.27 -1.69
CA LEU A 48 2.36 6.65 -0.42
C LEU A 48 2.41 5.46 0.54
N PHE A 49 2.72 5.74 1.80
CA PHE A 49 2.65 4.76 2.87
C PHE A 49 1.66 5.22 3.93
N LEU A 50 0.67 4.39 4.23
CA LEU A 50 -0.31 4.62 5.30
C LEU A 50 -0.24 3.48 6.31
N ASP A 51 -0.07 3.87 7.57
CA ASP A 51 -0.18 2.96 8.71
C ASP A 51 -1.60 3.04 9.26
N LEU A 52 -2.37 1.94 9.12
CA LEU A 52 -3.75 1.92 9.57
C LEU A 52 -3.88 1.70 11.09
N GLU A 53 -2.80 1.57 11.87
CA GLU A 53 -2.90 1.74 13.32
C GLU A 53 -3.27 3.18 13.69
N ASN A 54 -2.96 4.17 12.83
CA ASN A 54 -3.36 5.55 13.03
C ASN A 54 -4.83 5.78 12.59
N PRO A 55 -5.75 6.16 13.50
CA PRO A 55 -7.15 6.40 13.17
C PRO A 55 -7.36 7.47 12.09
N ALA A 56 -6.45 8.46 11.97
CA ALA A 56 -6.54 9.46 10.90
C ALA A 56 -6.38 8.82 9.51
N ASN A 57 -5.55 7.79 9.39
CA ASN A 57 -5.37 7.07 8.13
C ASN A 57 -6.56 6.15 7.83
N GLN A 58 -7.18 5.56 8.87
CA GLN A 58 -8.38 4.75 8.70
C GLN A 58 -9.53 5.56 8.09
N LYS A 59 -9.70 6.83 8.51
CA LYS A 59 -10.76 7.71 8.00
C LYS A 59 -10.76 7.90 6.48
N TYR A 60 -9.61 7.82 5.82
CA TYR A 60 -9.55 7.89 4.36
C TYR A 60 -10.27 6.72 3.67
N PHE A 61 -10.48 5.61 4.38
CA PHE A 61 -11.07 4.37 3.85
C PHE A 61 -12.46 4.04 4.43
N GLU A 62 -12.98 4.86 5.35
CA GLU A 62 -14.33 4.73 5.90
C GLU A 62 -15.41 5.36 5.00
N ILE A 63 -14.99 6.00 3.91
CA ILE A 63 -15.86 6.66 2.93
C ILE A 63 -16.48 5.62 2.00
N GLU A 64 -17.81 5.62 1.84
CA GLU A 64 -18.50 4.65 0.96
C GLU A 64 -18.22 4.88 -0.53
N ASP A 65 -17.91 6.12 -0.91
CA ASP A 65 -17.59 6.52 -2.27
C ASP A 65 -16.10 6.31 -2.58
N TYR A 66 -15.80 5.34 -3.46
CA TYR A 66 -14.43 5.00 -3.83
C TYR A 66 -13.73 6.07 -4.67
N GLU A 67 -14.46 6.87 -5.46
CA GLU A 67 -13.87 8.02 -6.17
C GLU A 67 -13.38 9.05 -5.16
N ARG A 68 -14.12 9.24 -4.08
CA ARG A 68 -13.71 10.14 -2.99
C ARG A 68 -12.48 9.63 -2.26
N ILE A 69 -12.37 8.32 -2.00
CA ILE A 69 -11.13 7.74 -1.45
C ILE A 69 -9.94 8.04 -2.37
N LYS A 70 -10.12 7.85 -3.68
CA LYS A 70 -9.09 8.17 -4.67
C LYS A 70 -8.69 9.65 -4.61
N LEU A 71 -9.64 10.57 -4.49
CA LEU A 71 -9.35 12.01 -4.35
C LEU A 71 -8.54 12.31 -3.08
N GLU A 72 -8.90 11.73 -1.94
CA GLU A 72 -8.13 11.89 -0.70
C GLU A 72 -6.68 11.38 -0.85
N LEU A 73 -6.50 10.22 -1.49
CA LEU A 73 -5.17 9.69 -1.80
C LEU A 73 -4.37 10.62 -2.74
N GLN A 74 -5.04 11.35 -3.65
CA GLN A 74 -4.39 12.37 -4.46
C GLN A 74 -3.95 13.59 -3.65
N VAL A 75 -4.78 14.03 -2.71
CA VAL A 75 -4.43 15.12 -1.78
C VAL A 75 -3.20 14.75 -0.95
N LEU A 76 -3.05 13.46 -0.61
CA LEU A 76 -1.88 12.92 0.08
C LEU A 76 -0.63 12.76 -0.82
N GLY A 77 -0.74 13.08 -2.11
CA GLY A 77 0.39 13.16 -3.04
C GLY A 77 0.45 12.06 -4.11
N LEU A 78 -0.57 11.19 -4.20
CA LEU A 78 -0.65 10.26 -5.33
C LEU A 78 -1.17 10.94 -6.60
N ASP A 79 -0.65 10.49 -7.74
CA ASP A 79 -1.09 10.88 -9.06
C ASP A 79 -1.44 9.62 -9.84
N PHE A 80 -2.74 9.36 -10.00
CA PHE A 80 -3.26 8.19 -10.69
C PHE A 80 -3.18 8.28 -12.23
N SER A 81 -2.65 9.39 -12.79
CA SER A 81 -2.32 9.47 -14.23
C SER A 81 -1.04 8.71 -14.60
N LYS A 82 -0.22 8.39 -13.60
CA LYS A 82 0.99 7.59 -13.69
C LYS A 82 0.94 6.45 -12.68
N ARG A 83 1.86 5.49 -12.81
CA ARG A 83 1.93 4.36 -11.89
C ARG A 83 2.11 4.86 -10.45
N ALA A 84 1.21 4.47 -9.56
CA ALA A 84 1.24 4.83 -8.15
C ALA A 84 1.61 3.62 -7.30
N PHE A 85 2.37 3.80 -6.22
CA PHE A 85 2.70 2.72 -5.29
C PHE A 85 2.07 3.00 -3.93
N LEU A 86 1.02 2.24 -3.57
CA LEU A 86 0.32 2.40 -2.30
C LEU A 86 0.71 1.27 -1.34
N PHE A 87 1.31 1.66 -0.20
CA PHE A 87 1.68 0.74 0.88
C PHE A 87 0.74 0.95 2.06
N LEU A 88 0.06 -0.11 2.47
CA LEU A 88 -0.87 -0.10 3.59
C LEU A 88 -0.38 -1.09 4.64
N ASP A 89 -0.10 -0.60 5.85
CA ASP A 89 0.22 -1.45 6.99
C ASP A 89 -1.01 -1.69 7.87
N GLU A 90 -1.05 -2.84 8.53
CA GLU A 90 -2.14 -3.28 9.40
C GLU A 90 -3.55 -3.18 8.77
N ILE A 91 -3.66 -3.59 7.49
CA ILE A 91 -4.90 -3.56 6.70
C ILE A 91 -6.11 -4.24 7.34
N HIS A 92 -5.88 -5.18 8.26
CA HIS A 92 -6.93 -5.91 8.98
C HIS A 92 -7.77 -5.01 9.90
N LEU A 93 -7.29 -3.81 10.23
CA LEU A 93 -8.00 -2.83 11.05
C LEU A 93 -9.15 -2.14 10.29
N VAL A 94 -9.15 -2.20 8.96
CA VAL A 94 -10.15 -1.53 8.12
C VAL A 94 -10.81 -2.54 7.18
N LYS A 95 -12.10 -2.81 7.42
CA LYS A 95 -12.84 -3.88 6.71
C LYS A 95 -13.06 -3.60 5.21
N SER A 96 -13.07 -2.35 4.80
CA SER A 96 -13.31 -1.92 3.42
C SER A 96 -12.10 -2.09 2.50
N ILE A 97 -10.89 -2.30 3.03
CA ILE A 97 -9.64 -2.35 2.25
C ILE A 97 -9.70 -3.31 1.06
N PRO A 98 -10.21 -4.55 1.16
CA PRO A 98 -10.25 -5.46 0.02
C PRO A 98 -11.02 -4.90 -1.18
N SER A 99 -12.19 -4.29 -0.93
CA SER A 99 -13.02 -3.69 -1.98
C SER A 99 -12.38 -2.43 -2.57
N VAL A 100 -11.79 -1.60 -1.72
CA VAL A 100 -11.08 -0.38 -2.16
C VAL A 100 -9.87 -0.73 -3.01
N VAL A 101 -9.03 -1.67 -2.57
CA VAL A 101 -7.84 -2.11 -3.32
C VAL A 101 -8.24 -2.68 -4.67
N LYS A 102 -9.28 -3.52 -4.72
CA LYS A 102 -9.80 -4.06 -5.98
C LYS A 102 -10.21 -2.92 -6.93
N TYR A 103 -11.00 -1.97 -6.43
CA TYR A 103 -11.44 -0.82 -7.23
C TYR A 103 -10.24 -0.01 -7.75
N LEU A 104 -9.25 0.27 -6.89
CA LEU A 104 -8.08 1.04 -7.28
C LEU A 104 -7.25 0.37 -8.39
N ILE A 105 -7.10 -0.96 -8.33
CA ILE A 105 -6.37 -1.74 -9.34
C ILE A 105 -7.17 -1.86 -10.65
N ASP A 106 -8.48 -2.10 -10.57
CA ASP A 106 -9.33 -2.30 -11.75
C ASP A 106 -9.49 -1.01 -12.56
N HIS A 107 -9.47 0.15 -11.89
CA HIS A 107 -9.78 1.45 -12.50
C HIS A 107 -8.57 2.38 -12.66
N TYR A 108 -7.48 2.16 -11.92
CA TYR A 108 -6.29 3.00 -11.98
C TYR A 108 -5.01 2.17 -11.99
N ASN A 109 -3.90 2.79 -12.41
CA ASN A 109 -2.60 2.11 -12.53
C ASN A 109 -1.86 2.07 -11.18
N VAL A 110 -2.42 1.34 -10.22
CA VAL A 110 -1.91 1.17 -8.85
C VAL A 110 -1.24 -0.19 -8.70
#